data_AF-A0A2S9FFN3-F1
#
_entry.id   AF-A0A2S9FFN3-F1
#
_cell.length_a   1.000
_cell.length_b   1.000
_cell.length_c   1.000
_cell.angle_alpha   90.00
_cell.angle_beta   90.00
_cell.angle_gamma   90.00
#
_symmetry.space_group_name_H-M   'P 1'
#
loop_
_entity.id
_entity.type
_entity.pdbx_description
1 polymer ?
#
loop_
_entity_poly.entity_id
_entity_poly.type
_entity_poly.pdbx_seq_one_letter_code
_entity_poly.pdbx_strand_id
1 'polypeptide(L)'
;LLFGLYVSNFGSYNKTFGALAGVIVFLLWLWITNLALLFGAEIDAELERGRQLQAGIAAEDDLQLPLRDTSAIDKNLDKERKGMIRGRTLRRSRGRQA
;
A
#
# COMPACT_ATOMS: atom_id res chain seq x y z
N LEU A 1 -39.21 19.26 -36.15
CA LEU A 1 -39.32 17.78 -36.08
C LEU A 1 -37.96 17.10 -35.85
N LEU A 2 -36.88 17.50 -36.54
CA LEU A 2 -35.52 16.92 -36.35
C LEU A 2 -34.95 17.03 -34.93
N PHE A 3 -35.20 18.15 -34.23
CA PHE A 3 -34.76 18.35 -32.84
C PHE A 3 -35.41 17.36 -31.86
N GLY A 4 -36.67 16.96 -32.10
CA GLY A 4 -37.39 15.99 -31.26
C GLY A 4 -36.81 14.57 -31.33
N LEU A 5 -36.34 14.15 -32.52
CA LEU A 5 -35.63 12.88 -32.70
C LEU A 5 -34.24 12.90 -32.04
N TYR A 6 -33.54 14.03 -32.10
CA TYR A 6 -32.25 14.18 -31.44
C TYR A 6 -32.38 14.08 -29.90
N VAL A 7 -33.36 14.79 -29.32
CA VAL A 7 -33.60 14.76 -27.87
C VAL A 7 -34.11 13.40 -27.38
N SER A 8 -34.93 12.68 -28.17
CA SER A 8 -35.39 11.34 -27.77
C SER A 8 -34.26 10.29 -27.78
N ASN A 9 -33.29 10.40 -28.70
CA ASN A 9 -32.09 9.57 -28.71
C ASN A 9 -31.13 9.93 -27.56
N PHE A 10 -31.04 11.22 -27.20
CA PHE A 10 -30.18 11.71 -26.11
C PHE A 10 -30.54 11.11 -24.75
N GLY A 11 -31.85 11.01 -24.45
CA GLY A 11 -32.34 10.39 -23.21
C GLY A 11 -32.13 8.87 -23.14
N SER A 12 -32.12 8.19 -24.30
CA SER A 12 -31.85 6.75 -24.42
C SER A 12 -30.36 6.43 -24.22
N TYR A 13 -29.46 7.21 -24.84
CA TYR A 13 -28.01 7.10 -24.63
C TYR A 13 -27.61 7.40 -23.17
N ASN A 14 -28.19 8.43 -22.56
CA ASN A 14 -27.96 8.76 -21.14
C ASN A 14 -28.37 7.64 -20.18
N LYS A 15 -29.30 6.74 -20.54
CA LYS A 15 -29.72 5.64 -19.67
C LYS A 15 -28.69 4.52 -19.59
N THR A 16 -28.09 4.15 -20.73
CA THR A 16 -27.09 3.08 -20.80
C THR A 16 -25.72 3.58 -20.35
N PHE A 17 -25.36 4.82 -20.70
CA PHE A 17 -24.10 5.44 -20.29
C PHE A 17 -24.17 6.08 -18.91
N GLY A 18 -25.36 6.38 -18.35
CA GLY A 18 -25.49 6.97 -17.03
C GLY A 18 -25.08 6.03 -15.90
N ALA A 19 -25.50 4.76 -15.97
CA ALA A 19 -25.07 3.74 -15.02
C ALA A 19 -23.55 3.47 -15.14
N LEU A 20 -23.03 3.39 -16.37
CA LEU A 20 -21.60 3.20 -16.63
C LEU A 20 -20.76 4.41 -16.17
N ALA A 21 -21.24 5.64 -16.41
CA ALA A 21 -20.59 6.86 -15.98
C ALA A 21 -20.54 6.95 -14.45
N GLY A 22 -21.58 6.50 -13.74
CA GLY A 22 -21.57 6.39 -12.29
C GLY A 22 -20.44 5.49 -11.77
N VAL A 23 -20.24 4.32 -12.39
CA VAL A 23 -19.14 3.42 -12.05
C VAL A 23 -17.78 4.06 -12.35
N ILE A 24 -17.63 4.71 -13.51
CA ILE A 24 -16.36 5.38 -13.88
C ILE A 24 -16.02 6.50 -12.89
N VAL A 25 -16.98 7.35 -12.53
CA VAL A 25 -16.78 8.42 -11.55
C VAL A 25 -16.45 7.85 -10.18
N PHE A 26 -17.11 6.76 -9.77
CA PHE A 26 -16.80 6.07 -8.52
C PHE A 26 -15.37 5.50 -8.51
N LEU A 27 -14.94 4.86 -9.59
CA LEU A 27 -13.58 4.34 -9.72
C LEU A 27 -12.53 5.46 -9.75
N LEU A 28 -12.81 6.55 -10.46
CA LEU A 28 -11.95 7.73 -10.47
C LEU A 28 -11.83 8.34 -9.07
N TRP A 29 -12.94 8.40 -8.33
CA TRP A 29 -12.95 8.87 -6.95
C TRP A 29 -12.10 7.97 -6.04
N LEU A 30 -12.25 6.64 -6.13
CA LEU A 30 -11.39 5.70 -5.39
C LEU A 30 -9.92 5.86 -5.76
N TRP A 31 -9.62 6.08 -7.03
CA TRP A 31 -8.26 6.33 -7.51
C TRP A 31 -7.68 7.62 -6.91
N ILE A 32 -8.44 8.72 -6.91
CA ILE A 32 -8.03 9.99 -6.30
C ILE A 32 -7.84 9.81 -4.79
N THR A 33 -8.74 9.12 -4.09
CA THR A 33 -8.60 8.87 -2.65
C THR A 33 -7.35 8.04 -2.34
N ASN A 34 -7.04 7.02 -3.16
CA ASN A 34 -5.82 6.24 -3.01
C ASN A 34 -4.56 7.11 -3.21
N LEU A 35 -4.55 7.95 -4.24
CA LEU A 35 -3.47 8.92 -4.44
C LEU A 35 -3.34 9.86 -3.25
N ALA A 36 -4.44 10.39 -2.73
CA ALA A 36 -4.43 11.29 -1.57
C ALA A 36 -3.84 10.61 -0.32
N LEU A 37 -4.09 9.32 -0.11
CA LEU A 37 -3.48 8.56 1.00
C LEU A 37 -1.96 8.42 0.83
N LEU A 38 -1.48 8.11 -0.37
CA LEU A 38 -0.05 8.01 -0.65
C LEU A 38 0.65 9.37 -0.51
N PHE A 39 0.05 10.42 -1.07
CA PHE A 39 0.57 11.79 -0.93
C PHE A 39 0.59 12.25 0.53
N GLY A 40 -0.43 11.91 1.32
CA GLY A 40 -0.44 12.21 2.75
C GLY A 40 0.73 11.55 3.47
N ALA A 41 0.97 10.26 3.21
CA ALA A 41 2.09 9.53 3.82
C ALA A 41 3.46 10.13 3.43
N GLU A 42 3.62 10.56 2.17
CA GLU A 42 4.84 11.21 1.70
C GLU A 42 5.07 12.57 2.37
N ILE A 43 4.02 13.39 2.49
CA ILE A 43 4.09 14.69 3.16
C ILE A 43 4.44 14.52 4.63
N ASP A 44 3.82 13.57 5.33
CA ASP A 44 4.11 13.29 6.73
C ASP A 44 5.58 12.85 6.91
N ALA A 45 6.11 12.03 6.00
CA ALA A 45 7.51 11.60 6.01
C ALA A 45 8.47 12.78 5.77
N GLU A 46 8.22 13.62 4.77
CA GLU A 46 9.06 14.78 4.47
C GLU A 46 9.00 15.87 5.54
N LEU A 47 7.85 16.07 6.19
CA LEU A 47 7.73 16.96 7.36
C LEU A 47 8.59 16.48 8.52
N GLU A 48 8.55 15.17 8.81
CA GLU A 48 9.37 14.58 9.87
C GLU A 48 10.86 14.67 9.53
N ARG A 49 11.23 14.42 8.26
CA ARG A 49 12.59 14.60 7.77
C ARG A 49 13.08 16.03 7.95
N GLY A 50 12.27 17.02 7.57
CA GLY A 50 12.56 18.44 7.79
C GLY A 50 12.81 18.76 9.27
N ARG A 51 12.02 18.17 10.18
CA ARG A 51 12.20 18.31 11.62
C ARG A 51 13.50 17.67 12.11
N GLN A 52 13.85 16.48 11.60
CA GLN A 52 15.10 15.79 11.94
C GLN A 52 16.33 16.58 11.49
N LEU A 53 16.33 17.10 10.27
CA LEU A 53 17.40 17.94 9.74
C LEU A 53 17.56 19.24 10.55
N GLN A 54 16.46 19.88 10.94
CA GLN A 54 16.50 21.06 11.82
C GLN A 54 17.07 20.74 13.21
N ALA A 55 16.85 19.52 13.72
CA ALA A 55 17.44 19.04 14.96
C ALA A 55 18.92 18.60 14.82
N GLY A 56 19.50 18.69 13.61
CA GLY A 56 20.88 18.28 13.33
C GLY A 56 21.06 16.77 13.18
N ILE A 57 19.98 16.02 12.98
CA ILE A 57 20.02 14.59 12.69
C ILE A 57 20.24 14.42 11.18
N ALA A 58 21.23 13.62 10.79
CA ALA A 58 21.49 13.26 9.40
C ALA A 58 20.38 12.34 8.89
N ALA A 59 19.37 12.94 8.25
CA ALA A 59 18.18 12.29 7.69
C ALA A 59 18.06 12.58 6.18
N GLU A 60 19.20 12.74 5.49
CA GLU A 60 19.24 13.07 4.06
C GLU A 60 18.89 11.88 3.17
N ASP A 61 19.22 10.66 3.57
CA ASP A 61 18.94 9.47 2.76
C ASP A 61 17.83 8.59 3.35
N ASP A 62 17.68 8.59 4.67
CA ASP A 62 16.71 7.77 5.39
C ASP A 62 16.04 8.54 6.54
N LEU A 63 14.73 8.31 6.74
CA LEU A 63 14.03 8.77 7.95
C LEU A 63 14.46 7.95 9.16
N GLN A 64 14.99 8.62 10.20
CA GLN A 64 15.39 7.97 11.44
C GLN A 64 14.21 7.76 12.41
N LEU A 65 13.17 7.07 11.96
CA LEU A 65 12.03 6.71 12.79
C LEU A 65 12.19 5.30 13.38
N PRO A 66 11.83 5.09 14.67
CA PRO A 66 11.72 3.74 15.19
C PRO A 66 10.61 2.99 14.45
N LEU A 67 10.83 1.69 14.23
CA LEU A 67 9.81 0.80 13.68
C LEU A 67 8.56 0.85 14.56
N ARG A 68 7.39 0.97 13.93
CA ARG A 68 6.10 1.01 14.64
C ARG A 68 5.84 -0.27 15.45
N ASP A 69 6.26 -1.43 14.94
CA ASP A 69 6.10 -2.74 15.59
C ASP A 69 7.21 -3.71 15.14
N THR A 70 7.82 -4.43 16.09
CA THR A 70 8.84 -5.46 15.84
C THR A 70 8.29 -6.87 15.88
N SER A 71 7.03 -7.08 16.30
CA SER A 71 6.46 -8.41 16.58
C SER A 71 6.58 -9.39 15.41
N ALA A 72 6.35 -8.90 14.18
CA ALA A 72 6.46 -9.71 12.97
C ALA A 72 7.92 -10.08 12.65
N ILE A 73 8.85 -9.16 12.87
CA ILE A 73 10.29 -9.37 12.69
C ILE A 73 10.76 -10.43 13.69
N ASP A 74 10.44 -10.26 14.96
CA ASP A 74 10.82 -11.17 16.04
C ASP A 74 10.30 -12.59 15.77
N LYS A 75 9.04 -12.70 15.32
CA LYS A 75 8.43 -13.99 14.96
C LYS A 75 9.13 -14.66 13.76
N ASN A 76 9.56 -13.88 12.78
CA ASN A 76 10.28 -14.40 11.62
C ASN A 76 11.69 -14.86 12.00
N LEU A 77 12.40 -14.06 12.80
CA LEU A 77 13.72 -14.40 13.35
C LEU A 77 13.66 -15.69 14.18
N ASP A 78 12.61 -15.88 14.98
CA ASP A 78 12.40 -17.09 15.76
C ASP A 78 12.15 -18.33 14.89
N LYS A 79 11.38 -18.19 13.81
CA LYS A 79 11.17 -19.28 12.84
C LYS A 79 12.49 -19.66 12.17
N GLU A 80 13.27 -18.67 11.74
CA GLU A 80 14.56 -18.89 11.11
C GLU A 80 15.55 -19.56 12.06
N ARG A 81 15.61 -19.09 13.32
CA ARG A 81 16.40 -19.71 14.39
C ARG A 81 16.02 -21.18 14.59
N LYS A 82 14.73 -21.48 14.66
CA LYS A 82 14.23 -22.87 14.78
C LYS A 82 14.59 -23.72 13.56
N GLY A 83 14.49 -23.16 12.35
CA GLY A 83 14.90 -23.80 11.11
C GLY A 83 16.39 -24.13 11.09
N MET A 84 17.24 -23.17 11.48
CA MET A 84 18.68 -23.37 11.60
C MET A 84 19.06 -24.42 12.64
N ILE A 85 18.43 -24.39 13.82
CA ILE A 85 18.67 -25.40 14.87
C ILE A 85 18.30 -26.78 14.35
N ARG A 86 17.14 -26.93 13.70
CA ARG A 86 16.71 -28.20 13.12
C ARG A 86 17.63 -28.68 12.00
N GLY A 87 18.17 -27.77 11.18
CA GLY A 87 19.18 -28.10 10.18
C GLY A 87 20.51 -28.55 10.82
N ARG A 88 20.94 -27.89 11.90
CA ARG A 88 22.15 -28.27 12.65
C ARG A 88 22.01 -29.65 13.30
N THR A 89 20.85 -29.96 13.89
CA THR A 89 20.61 -31.27 14.50
C THR A 89 20.56 -32.38 13.45
N LEU A 90 19.93 -32.15 12.30
CA LEU A 90 19.86 -33.12 11.20
C LEU A 90 21.25 -33.47 10.63
N ARG A 91 22.13 -32.48 10.47
CA ARG A 91 23.52 -32.71 10.03
C ARG A 91 24.32 -33.53 11.04
N ARG A 92 24.13 -33.28 12.34
CA ARG A 92 24.79 -34.04 13.41
C ARG A 92 24.23 -35.46 13.55
N SER A 93 22.93 -35.64 13.29
CA SER A 93 22.28 -36.96 13.42
C SER A 93 22.49 -37.88 12.21
N ARG A 94 23.10 -37.42 11.11
CA ARG A 94 23.30 -38.20 9.85
C ARG A 94 22.02 -38.92 9.39
N GLY A 95 20.85 -38.34 9.68
CA GLY A 95 19.55 -38.94 9.36
C GLY A 95 19.14 -40.14 10.22
N ARG A 96 19.85 -40.43 11.32
CA ARG A 96 19.65 -41.67 12.11
C ARG A 96 18.67 -41.54 13.26
N GLN A 97 18.26 -40.32 13.63
CA GLN A 97 17.15 -40.08 14.55
C GLN A 97 16.43 -38.77 14.16
N ALA A 98 15.18 -38.92 13.75
CA ALA A 98 14.12 -37.93 13.79
C ALA A 98 12.93 -38.60 14.50
#